data_AF-A0A3P6N0X8-F1
#
_entry.id   AF-A0A3P6N0X8-F1
#
_cell.length_a   1.000
_cell.length_b   1.000
_cell.length_c   1.000
_cell.angle_alpha   90.00
_cell.angle_beta   90.00
_cell.angle_gamma   90.00
#
_symmetry.space_group_name_H-M   'P 1'
#
loop_
_entity.id
_entity.type
_entity.pdbx_description
1 polymer ?
#
loop_
_entity_poly.entity_id
_entity_poly.type
_entity_poly.pdbx_seq_one_letter_code
_entity_poly.pdbx_strand_id
1 'polypeptide(L)'
;MPIIIFFASLCSTFYYLGVVQWFLLKMAICLQYSMGTTAAESLNAVASVFLGPTEAAVMMRQSLKSMTESEIMATLTAGFAMISGSLFAIYISFGACPSYLLASNLMSAPAVLAVSKIMQPEIQRSLQKNINDFRFPPAEENTLLEALSHGAVQAVPVIFAIISNLIVFLAFVTFADTLIGFFASLIGYEGITFNMLLGYMFYPLAYVMGVSDANDPERRNEEIIRVAQLIGTKTLLNEFIAYQQMSEMLRRNQLGGRAQMMAVFACCGYSNASQIGSQLGIFSAMAPSRRRSFARLAVRSLVAGSIACFMTAVVAGNYSLNSPYTEVENFTVFFLLPI
;
A
#
# COMPACT_ATOMS: atom_id res chain seq x y z
N MET A 1 8.08 13.13 -9.93
CA MET A 1 9.40 12.54 -9.63
C MET A 1 10.23 13.38 -8.65
N PRO A 2 10.38 14.72 -8.81
CA PRO A 2 11.14 15.54 -7.84
C PRO A 2 10.65 15.42 -6.40
N ILE A 3 9.33 15.28 -6.23
CA ILE A 3 8.71 15.17 -4.90
C ILE A 3 9.11 13.88 -4.17
N ILE A 4 9.41 12.79 -4.88
CA ILE A 4 9.90 11.53 -4.28
C ILE A 4 11.28 11.75 -3.67
N ILE A 5 12.17 12.45 -4.40
CA ILE A 5 13.52 12.79 -3.93
C ILE A 5 13.43 13.65 -2.67
N PHE A 6 12.58 14.69 -2.69
CA PHE A 6 12.38 15.55 -1.54
C PHE A 6 11.88 14.81 -0.29
N PHE A 7 10.84 13.98 -0.43
CA PHE A 7 10.30 13.23 0.71
C PHE A 7 11.27 12.16 1.22
N ALA A 8 12.03 11.51 0.34
CA ALA A 8 13.06 10.55 0.76
C ALA A 8 14.17 11.24 1.58
N SER A 9 14.65 12.41 1.13
CA SER A 9 15.57 13.26 1.91
C SER A 9 15.00 13.67 3.26
N LEU A 10 13.72 14.04 3.31
CA LEU A 10 13.05 14.46 4.55
C LEU A 10 12.90 13.29 5.53
N CYS A 11 12.49 12.11 5.04
CA CYS A 11 12.39 10.89 5.85
C CYS A 11 13.76 10.48 6.41
N SER A 12 14.81 10.51 5.58
CA SER A 12 16.19 10.24 6.03
C SER A 12 16.63 11.22 7.12
N THR A 13 16.34 12.51 6.93
CA THR A 13 16.62 13.56 7.91
C THR A 13 15.91 13.31 9.25
N PHE A 14 14.62 12.95 9.24
CA PHE A 14 13.89 12.64 10.47
C PHE A 14 14.34 11.33 11.13
N TYR A 15 14.82 10.37 10.35
CA TYR A 15 15.43 9.15 10.88
C TYR A 15 16.76 9.46 11.57
N TYR A 16 17.62 10.28 10.95
CA TYR A 16 18.88 10.75 11.57
C TYR A 16 18.63 11.51 12.88
N LEU A 17 17.59 12.35 12.93
CA LEU A 17 17.23 13.13 14.12
C LEU A 17 16.58 12.30 15.24
N GLY A 18 16.28 11.01 15.03
CA GLY A 18 15.64 10.16 16.05
C GLY A 18 14.12 10.34 16.17
N VAL A 19 13.51 11.22 15.37
CA VAL A 19 12.07 11.57 15.47
C VAL A 19 11.20 10.39 15.06
N VAL A 20 11.57 9.71 13.97
CA VAL A 20 10.84 8.54 13.46
C VAL A 20 10.84 7.43 14.51
N GLN A 21 11.99 7.10 15.06
CA GLN A 21 12.17 6.03 16.04
C GLN A 21 11.35 6.31 17.31
N TRP A 22 11.41 7.54 17.82
CA TRP A 22 10.60 7.95 18.97
C TRP A 22 9.10 7.79 18.71
N PHE A 23 8.63 8.25 17.55
CA PHE A 23 7.22 8.17 17.16
C PHE A 23 6.75 6.72 16.96
N LEU A 24 7.52 5.92 16.22
CA LEU A 24 7.24 4.51 15.97
C LEU A 24 7.14 3.70 17.27
N LEU A 25 8.03 3.92 18.23
CA LEU A 25 7.99 3.24 19.52
C LEU A 25 6.71 3.55 20.30
N LYS A 26 6.30 4.82 20.36
CA LYS A 26 5.09 5.23 21.09
C LYS A 26 3.83 4.59 20.50
N MET A 27 3.72 4.63 19.18
CA MET A 27 2.62 3.99 18.47
C MET A 27 2.64 2.47 18.60
N ALA A 28 3.82 1.85 18.52
CA ALA A 28 3.96 0.39 18.66
C ALA A 28 3.57 -0.09 20.06
N ILE A 29 3.91 0.66 21.12
CA ILE A 29 3.47 0.36 22.50
C ILE A 29 1.93 0.44 22.59
N CYS A 30 1.33 1.48 22.02
CA CYS A 30 -0.13 1.64 22.01
C CYS A 30 -0.81 0.47 21.29
N LEU A 31 -0.29 0.08 20.13
CA LEU A 31 -0.82 -1.03 19.34
C LEU A 31 -0.61 -2.38 20.04
N GLN A 32 0.56 -2.61 20.62
CA GLN A 32 0.86 -3.81 21.40
C GLN A 32 -0.08 -3.96 22.59
N TYR A 33 -0.32 -2.88 23.34
CA TYR A 33 -1.20 -2.91 24.51
C TYR A 33 -2.67 -3.12 24.11
N SER A 34 -3.12 -2.48 23.04
CA SER A 34 -4.51 -2.60 22.58
C SER A 34 -4.82 -3.95 21.93
N MET A 35 -3.89 -4.51 21.14
CA MET A 35 -4.11 -5.74 20.38
C MET A 35 -3.58 -7.01 21.07
N GLY A 36 -2.73 -6.87 22.10
CA GLY A 36 -2.08 -8.00 22.77
C GLY A 36 -1.02 -8.71 21.92
N THR A 37 -0.57 -8.06 20.85
CA THR A 37 0.44 -8.58 19.91
C THR A 37 1.86 -8.48 20.46
N THR A 38 2.82 -9.10 19.78
CA THR A 38 4.22 -9.02 20.20
C THR A 38 4.84 -7.68 19.80
N ALA A 39 5.95 -7.30 20.46
CA ALA A 39 6.58 -6.02 20.17
C ALA A 39 7.10 -5.98 18.73
N ALA A 40 7.59 -7.11 18.23
CA ALA A 40 8.12 -7.25 16.88
C ALA A 40 7.09 -6.91 15.80
N GLU A 41 5.94 -7.59 15.84
CA GLU A 41 4.92 -7.41 14.81
C GLU A 41 4.20 -6.07 14.94
N SER A 42 4.03 -5.57 16.17
CA SER A 42 3.42 -4.26 16.42
C SER A 42 4.33 -3.14 15.91
N LEU A 43 5.63 -3.22 16.18
CA LEU A 43 6.61 -2.28 15.68
C LEU A 43 6.70 -2.33 14.16
N ASN A 44 6.72 -3.52 13.56
CA ASN A 44 6.71 -3.66 12.11
C ASN A 44 5.45 -3.07 11.46
N ALA A 45 4.26 -3.34 12.03
CA ALA A 45 3.00 -2.81 11.53
C ALA A 45 3.00 -1.27 11.54
N VAL A 46 3.43 -0.66 12.64
CA VAL A 46 3.53 0.80 12.76
C VAL A 46 4.62 1.37 11.85
N ALA A 47 5.77 0.72 11.75
CA ALA A 47 6.85 1.15 10.87
C ALA A 47 6.42 1.14 9.40
N SER A 48 5.66 0.13 8.99
CA SER A 48 5.14 0.00 7.62
C SER A 48 4.18 1.13 7.21
N VAL A 49 3.67 1.93 8.17
CA VAL A 49 2.85 3.13 7.90
C VAL A 49 3.68 4.25 7.25
N PHE A 50 4.99 4.25 7.44
CA PHE A 50 5.88 5.29 6.91
C PHE A 50 6.99 4.71 6.04
N LEU A 51 7.49 3.55 6.41
CA LEU A 51 8.59 2.85 5.76
C LEU A 51 8.05 1.90 4.70
N GLY A 52 8.79 1.78 3.58
CA GLY A 52 8.50 0.76 2.58
C GLY A 52 8.90 -0.64 3.06
N PRO A 53 8.60 -1.68 2.27
CA PRO A 53 8.91 -3.07 2.63
C PRO A 53 10.41 -3.32 2.87
N THR A 54 11.27 -2.63 2.12
CA THR A 54 12.73 -2.76 2.25
C THR A 54 13.22 -2.18 3.57
N GLU A 55 12.82 -0.95 3.89
CA GLU A 55 13.25 -0.24 5.08
C GLU A 55 12.68 -0.89 6.36
N ALA A 56 11.41 -1.32 6.31
CA ALA A 56 10.80 -2.09 7.39
C ALA A 56 11.53 -3.42 7.64
N ALA A 57 11.91 -4.15 6.58
CA ALA A 57 12.65 -5.40 6.73
C ALA A 57 14.06 -5.21 7.32
N VAL A 58 14.76 -4.13 6.96
CA VAL A 58 16.07 -3.76 7.54
C VAL A 58 15.93 -3.48 9.03
N MET A 59 14.92 -2.70 9.42
CA MET A 59 14.62 -2.41 10.82
C MET A 59 14.35 -3.70 11.62
N MET A 60 13.68 -4.68 11.02
CA MET A 60 13.33 -5.94 11.67
C MET A 60 14.39 -7.04 11.55
N ARG A 61 15.54 -6.78 10.90
CA ARG A 61 16.53 -7.80 10.50
C ARG A 61 16.96 -8.74 11.62
N GLN A 62 17.18 -8.21 12.82
CA GLN A 62 17.65 -9.02 13.96
C GLN A 62 16.57 -9.99 14.45
N SER A 63 15.30 -9.56 14.42
CA SER A 63 14.15 -10.30 14.94
C SER A 63 13.56 -11.29 13.95
N LEU A 64 13.71 -11.06 12.64
CA LEU A 64 13.17 -11.95 11.59
C LEU A 64 13.62 -13.41 11.76
N LYS A 65 14.82 -13.64 12.30
CA LYS A 65 15.34 -15.01 12.52
C LYS A 65 14.59 -15.76 13.61
N SER A 66 14.15 -15.08 14.66
CA SER A 66 13.50 -15.64 15.85
C SER A 66 11.97 -15.55 15.83
N MET A 67 11.39 -14.86 14.83
CA MET A 67 9.94 -14.69 14.73
C MET A 67 9.18 -16.02 14.57
N THR A 68 7.99 -16.10 15.13
CA THR A 68 7.06 -17.21 14.88
C THR A 68 6.46 -17.13 13.47
N GLU A 69 5.77 -18.18 13.03
CA GLU A 69 5.05 -18.14 11.74
C GLU A 69 3.91 -17.11 11.72
N SER A 70 3.30 -16.83 12.88
CA SER A 70 2.25 -15.82 13.01
C SER A 70 2.84 -14.41 12.94
N GLU A 71 3.98 -14.17 13.61
CA GLU A 71 4.72 -12.90 13.50
C GLU A 71 5.22 -12.65 12.06
N ILE A 72 5.74 -13.68 11.37
CA ILE A 72 6.11 -13.56 9.96
C ILE A 72 4.89 -13.23 9.09
N MET A 73 3.76 -13.90 9.32
CA MET A 73 2.52 -13.60 8.60
C MET A 73 2.14 -12.13 8.78
N ALA A 74 2.17 -11.61 10.01
CA ALA A 74 1.88 -10.21 10.29
C ALA A 74 2.87 -9.26 9.60
N THR A 75 4.17 -9.57 9.63
CA THR A 75 5.20 -8.76 9.00
C THR A 75 5.05 -8.67 7.48
N LEU A 76 4.84 -9.81 6.80
CA LEU A 76 4.64 -9.83 5.35
C LEU A 76 3.33 -9.12 4.97
N THR A 77 2.26 -9.35 5.76
CA THR A 77 0.94 -8.71 5.54
C THR A 77 1.06 -7.19 5.64
N ALA A 78 1.81 -6.66 6.61
CA ALA A 78 2.06 -5.22 6.75
C ALA A 78 2.71 -4.63 5.50
N GLY A 79 3.74 -5.30 4.97
CA GLY A 79 4.43 -4.87 3.75
C GLY A 79 3.54 -4.91 2.49
N PHE A 80 2.41 -5.61 2.51
CA PHE A 80 1.44 -5.65 1.41
C PHE A 80 0.28 -4.68 1.61
N ALA A 81 -0.08 -4.33 2.84
CA ALA A 81 -1.27 -3.54 3.13
C ALA A 81 -1.02 -2.02 3.19
N MET A 82 0.24 -1.59 3.11
CA MET A 82 0.65 -0.21 3.31
C MET A 82 1.53 0.26 2.18
N ILE A 83 1.54 1.57 1.96
CA ILE A 83 2.44 2.25 1.01
C ILE A 83 3.52 3.01 1.79
N SER A 84 4.69 3.17 1.18
CA SER A 84 5.76 4.00 1.73
C SER A 84 5.37 5.48 1.71
N GLY A 85 5.75 6.22 2.76
CA GLY A 85 5.60 7.67 2.82
C GLY A 85 6.27 8.40 1.65
N SER A 86 7.35 7.82 1.10
CA SER A 86 8.05 8.35 -0.08
C SER A 86 7.18 8.45 -1.34
N LEU A 87 6.10 7.66 -1.41
CA LEU A 87 5.19 7.62 -2.56
C LEU A 87 3.89 8.40 -2.35
N PHE A 88 3.64 8.97 -1.17
CA PHE A 88 2.40 9.71 -0.90
C PHE A 88 2.24 10.85 -1.91
N ALA A 89 3.32 11.60 -2.13
CA ALA A 89 3.31 12.75 -3.02
C ALA A 89 2.93 12.41 -4.46
N ILE A 90 3.35 11.25 -4.98
CA ILE A 90 3.01 10.88 -6.36
C ILE A 90 1.54 10.48 -6.47
N TYR A 91 0.98 9.77 -5.49
CA TYR A 91 -0.45 9.46 -5.49
C TYR A 91 -1.30 10.72 -5.29
N ILE A 92 -0.84 11.67 -4.48
CA ILE A 92 -1.47 13.01 -4.37
C ILE A 92 -1.44 13.73 -5.73
N SER A 93 -0.34 13.65 -6.46
CA SER A 93 -0.26 14.23 -7.82
C SER A 93 -1.21 13.56 -8.83
N PHE A 94 -1.64 12.32 -8.55
CA PHE A 94 -2.67 11.63 -9.32
C PHE A 94 -4.11 11.94 -8.85
N GLY A 95 -4.28 12.81 -7.85
CA GLY A 95 -5.60 13.24 -7.35
C GLY A 95 -6.11 12.46 -6.14
N ALA A 96 -5.25 11.66 -5.49
CA ALA A 96 -5.60 11.08 -4.20
C ALA A 96 -5.59 12.16 -3.09
N CYS A 97 -6.63 12.20 -2.26
CA CYS A 97 -6.67 13.12 -1.14
C CYS A 97 -5.58 12.78 -0.12
N PRO A 98 -4.71 13.73 0.28
CA PRO A 98 -3.64 13.49 1.25
C PRO A 98 -4.17 12.95 2.59
N SER A 99 -5.30 13.49 3.06
CA SER A 99 -5.94 13.07 4.31
C SER A 99 -6.41 11.63 4.25
N TYR A 100 -6.95 11.18 3.10
CA TYR A 100 -7.41 9.80 2.91
C TYR A 100 -6.25 8.83 2.83
N LEU A 101 -5.17 9.19 2.13
CA LEU A 101 -3.95 8.35 2.08
C LEU A 101 -3.35 8.15 3.47
N LEU A 102 -3.17 9.24 4.22
CA LEU A 102 -2.60 9.18 5.57
C LEU A 102 -3.50 8.40 6.52
N ALA A 103 -4.81 8.65 6.51
CA ALA A 103 -5.78 7.93 7.32
C ALA A 103 -5.79 6.44 6.97
N SER A 104 -5.83 6.09 5.69
CA SER A 104 -5.80 4.70 5.22
C SER A 104 -4.57 3.97 5.73
N ASN A 105 -3.37 4.55 5.56
CA ASN A 105 -2.13 3.90 5.97
C ASN A 105 -2.06 3.72 7.49
N LEU A 106 -2.51 4.73 8.25
CA LEU A 106 -2.55 4.66 9.71
C LEU A 106 -3.53 3.58 10.21
N MET A 107 -4.71 3.49 9.58
CA MET A 107 -5.72 2.47 9.89
C MET A 107 -5.28 1.07 9.46
N SER A 108 -4.40 0.95 8.46
CA SER A 108 -3.87 -0.34 8.04
C SER A 108 -3.05 -1.02 9.13
N ALA A 109 -2.39 -0.29 10.05
CA ALA A 109 -1.59 -0.89 11.12
C ALA A 109 -2.38 -1.86 12.02
N PRO A 110 -3.48 -1.44 12.67
CA PRO A 110 -4.34 -2.38 13.41
C PRO A 110 -5.07 -3.37 12.49
N ALA A 111 -5.49 -2.98 11.29
CA ALA A 111 -6.20 -3.86 10.37
C ALA A 111 -5.35 -5.07 9.95
N VAL A 112 -4.08 -4.84 9.64
CA VAL A 112 -3.11 -5.89 9.30
C VAL A 112 -2.96 -6.89 10.43
N LEU A 113 -2.81 -6.42 11.68
CA LEU A 113 -2.68 -7.31 12.82
C LEU A 113 -3.96 -8.14 13.02
N ALA A 114 -5.12 -7.51 12.94
CA ALA A 114 -6.40 -8.22 13.03
C ALA A 114 -6.53 -9.32 11.96
N VAL A 115 -6.34 -8.98 10.69
CA VAL A 115 -6.48 -9.93 9.57
C VAL A 115 -5.42 -11.02 9.62
N SER A 116 -4.15 -10.65 9.84
CA SER A 116 -3.04 -11.61 9.88
C SER A 116 -3.19 -12.59 11.03
N LYS A 117 -3.68 -12.17 12.21
CA LYS A 117 -3.92 -13.07 13.34
C LYS A 117 -5.15 -13.95 13.17
N ILE A 118 -6.19 -13.49 12.47
CA ILE A 118 -7.31 -14.37 12.08
C ILE A 118 -6.84 -15.45 11.11
N MET A 119 -6.01 -15.08 10.13
CA MET A 119 -5.53 -16.04 9.14
C MET A 119 -4.46 -16.96 9.73
N GLN A 120 -3.48 -16.45 10.47
CA GLN A 120 -2.42 -17.23 11.11
C GLN A 120 -2.34 -16.89 12.60
N PRO A 121 -3.15 -17.56 13.45
CA PRO A 121 -3.12 -17.34 14.89
C PRO A 121 -1.76 -17.66 15.52
N GLU A 122 -1.45 -16.98 16.62
CA GLU A 122 -0.22 -17.21 17.38
C GLU A 122 -0.35 -18.50 18.20
N ILE A 123 0.39 -19.54 17.80
CA ILE A 123 0.45 -20.83 18.50
C ILE A 123 1.83 -21.10 19.12
N GLN A 124 2.84 -20.31 18.75
CA GLN A 124 4.21 -20.48 19.21
C GLN A 124 4.52 -19.47 20.32
N ARG A 125 5.45 -19.82 21.21
CA ARG A 125 5.94 -18.88 22.21
C ARG A 125 6.88 -17.88 21.55
N SER A 126 6.44 -16.64 21.39
CA SER A 126 7.30 -15.56 20.89
C SER A 126 8.46 -15.27 21.85
N LEU A 127 9.64 -15.10 21.27
CA LEU A 127 10.87 -14.65 21.93
C LEU A 127 11.02 -13.11 21.88
N GLN A 128 10.04 -12.39 21.34
CA GLN A 128 10.13 -10.97 21.01
C GLN A 128 8.97 -10.16 21.64
N LYS A 129 8.63 -10.49 22.89
CA LYS A 129 7.52 -9.83 23.61
C LYS A 129 7.87 -8.42 24.08
N ASN A 130 9.10 -8.15 24.50
CA ASN A 130 9.46 -6.86 25.07
C ASN A 130 9.93 -5.89 23.98
N ILE A 131 9.37 -4.69 23.99
CA ILE A 131 9.77 -3.63 23.04
C ILE A 131 11.17 -3.08 23.32
N ASN A 132 11.63 -3.19 24.57
CA ASN A 132 12.98 -2.75 24.97
C ASN A 132 14.10 -3.62 24.38
N ASP A 133 13.77 -4.81 23.87
CA ASP A 133 14.74 -5.69 23.21
C ASP A 133 15.03 -5.22 21.77
N PHE A 134 14.20 -4.32 21.22
CA PHE A 134 14.38 -3.78 19.88
C PHE A 134 15.30 -2.56 19.91
N ARG A 135 16.41 -2.67 19.16
CA ARG A 135 17.28 -1.53 18.86
C ARG A 135 17.15 -1.19 17.39
N PHE A 136 16.77 0.06 17.11
CA PHE A 136 16.84 0.58 15.76
C PHE A 136 18.29 0.57 15.29
N PRO A 137 18.55 0.24 14.01
CA PRO A 137 19.85 0.49 13.42
C PRO A 137 20.23 1.97 13.62
N PRO A 138 21.45 2.28 14.09
CA PRO A 138 21.91 3.65 14.13
C PRO A 138 21.84 4.25 12.71
N ALA A 139 21.65 5.56 12.62
CA ALA A 139 21.81 6.25 11.33
C ALA A 139 23.23 5.99 10.82
N GLU A 140 23.37 5.72 9.52
CA GLU A 140 24.67 5.46 8.91
C GLU A 140 25.45 6.77 8.70
N GLU A 141 24.73 7.88 8.67
CA GLU A 141 25.23 9.21 8.37
C GLU A 141 25.76 9.92 9.63
N ASN A 142 26.82 10.71 9.45
CA ASN A 142 27.49 11.41 10.54
C ASN A 142 27.03 12.85 10.71
N THR A 143 26.34 13.40 9.70
CA THR A 143 25.83 14.78 9.72
C THR A 143 24.43 14.88 9.12
N LEU A 144 23.71 15.94 9.51
CA LEU A 144 22.38 16.23 8.98
C LEU A 144 22.39 16.43 7.45
N LEU A 145 23.43 17.07 6.92
CA LEU A 145 23.57 17.32 5.48
C LEU A 145 23.86 16.02 4.72
N GLU A 146 24.64 15.12 5.32
CA GLU A 146 24.88 13.78 4.80
C GLU A 146 23.58 12.97 4.76
N ALA A 147 22.79 12.96 5.84
CA ALA A 147 21.47 12.30 5.88
C ALA A 147 20.52 12.82 4.79
N LEU A 148 20.45 14.14 4.62
CA LEU A 148 19.64 14.79 3.59
C LEU A 148 20.06 14.38 2.17
N SER A 149 21.37 14.41 1.90
CA SER A 149 21.95 14.09 0.59
C SER A 149 21.84 12.59 0.29
N HIS A 150 22.09 11.75 1.28
CA HIS A 150 21.99 10.30 1.16
C HIS A 150 20.55 9.86 0.86
N GLY A 151 19.56 10.44 1.55
CA GLY A 151 18.14 10.18 1.26
C GLY A 151 17.74 10.55 -0.17
N ALA A 152 18.29 11.63 -0.73
CA ALA A 152 18.05 12.01 -2.13
C ALA A 152 18.63 10.95 -3.09
N VAL A 153 19.87 10.51 -2.86
CA VAL A 153 20.55 9.53 -3.71
C VAL A 153 19.90 8.16 -3.61
N GLN A 154 19.46 7.74 -2.42
CA GLN A 154 18.74 6.47 -2.22
C GLN A 154 17.39 6.43 -2.96
N ALA A 155 16.77 7.58 -3.23
CA ALA A 155 15.53 7.64 -4.01
C ALA A 155 15.73 7.32 -5.50
N VAL A 156 16.95 7.47 -6.03
CA VAL A 156 17.22 7.33 -7.48
C VAL A 156 16.91 5.92 -7.98
N PRO A 157 17.42 4.82 -7.39
CA PRO A 157 17.04 3.47 -7.79
C PRO A 157 15.54 3.20 -7.70
N VAL A 158 14.86 3.77 -6.69
CA VAL A 158 13.40 3.65 -6.52
C VAL A 158 12.67 4.29 -7.70
N ILE A 159 13.07 5.50 -8.11
CA ILE A 159 12.49 6.19 -9.27
C ILE A 159 12.71 5.38 -10.56
N PHE A 160 13.92 4.87 -10.78
CA PHE A 160 14.20 4.02 -11.95
C PHE A 160 13.38 2.74 -11.95
N ALA A 161 13.21 2.11 -10.79
CA ALA A 161 12.35 0.93 -10.66
C ALA A 161 10.89 1.26 -10.99
N ILE A 162 10.36 2.39 -10.52
CA ILE A 162 9.00 2.85 -10.84
C ILE A 162 8.84 3.08 -12.35
N ILE A 163 9.75 3.84 -12.98
CA ILE A 163 9.70 4.13 -14.41
C ILE A 163 9.75 2.83 -15.23
N SER A 164 10.69 1.94 -14.90
CA SER A 164 10.85 0.66 -15.59
C SER A 164 9.60 -0.20 -15.48
N ASN A 165 9.03 -0.30 -14.27
CA ASN A 165 7.79 -1.05 -14.04
C ASN A 165 6.62 -0.44 -14.82
N LEU A 166 6.45 0.89 -14.81
CA LEU A 166 5.37 1.56 -15.55
C LEU A 166 5.44 1.26 -17.06
N ILE A 167 6.63 1.30 -17.66
CA ILE A 167 6.82 0.97 -19.09
C ILE A 167 6.41 -0.48 -19.36
N VAL A 168 6.94 -1.42 -18.57
CA VAL A 168 6.69 -2.85 -18.75
C VAL A 168 5.20 -3.16 -18.60
N PHE A 169 4.56 -2.65 -17.54
CA PHE A 169 3.15 -2.94 -17.32
C PHE A 169 2.22 -2.29 -18.35
N LEU A 170 2.51 -1.06 -18.80
CA LEU A 170 1.71 -0.44 -19.87
C LEU A 170 1.78 -1.26 -21.16
N ALA A 171 2.98 -1.76 -21.50
CA ALA A 171 3.16 -2.67 -22.62
C ALA A 171 2.37 -3.99 -22.43
N PHE A 172 2.42 -4.59 -21.23
CA PHE A 172 1.65 -5.81 -20.92
C PHE A 172 0.14 -5.60 -20.98
N VAL A 173 -0.38 -4.47 -20.48
CA VAL A 173 -1.81 -4.15 -20.56
C VAL A 173 -2.22 -3.99 -22.00
N THR A 174 -1.46 -3.23 -22.80
CA THR A 174 -1.75 -3.03 -24.23
C THR A 174 -1.71 -4.35 -25.00
N PHE A 175 -0.74 -5.21 -24.67
CA PHE A 175 -0.63 -6.56 -25.23
C PHE A 175 -1.83 -7.43 -24.84
N ALA A 176 -2.23 -7.41 -23.56
CA ALA A 176 -3.39 -8.14 -23.06
C ALA A 176 -4.69 -7.65 -23.72
N ASP A 177 -4.89 -6.33 -23.81
CA ASP A 177 -6.03 -5.71 -24.51
C ASP A 177 -6.10 -6.16 -25.97
N THR A 178 -4.96 -6.18 -26.67
CA THR A 178 -4.88 -6.61 -28.08
C THR A 178 -5.24 -8.09 -28.23
N LEU A 179 -4.70 -8.96 -27.36
CA LEU A 179 -5.01 -10.39 -27.37
C LEU A 179 -6.47 -10.66 -27.03
N ILE A 180 -6.99 -10.03 -25.99
CA ILE A 180 -8.38 -10.19 -25.56
C ILE A 180 -9.32 -9.67 -26.65
N GLY A 181 -9.04 -8.50 -27.24
CA GLY A 181 -9.79 -7.96 -28.35
C GLY A 181 -9.81 -8.91 -29.56
N PHE A 182 -8.66 -9.50 -29.90
CA PHE A 182 -8.57 -10.53 -30.95
C PHE A 182 -9.48 -11.72 -30.66
N PHE A 183 -9.36 -12.36 -29.48
CA PHE A 183 -10.21 -13.50 -29.14
C PHE A 183 -11.70 -13.15 -29.00
N ALA A 184 -12.01 -11.97 -28.47
CA ALA A 184 -13.39 -11.49 -28.33
C ALA A 184 -14.06 -11.30 -29.70
N SER A 185 -13.33 -10.70 -30.66
CA SER A 185 -13.81 -10.50 -32.03
C SER A 185 -14.12 -11.82 -32.75
N LEU A 186 -13.40 -12.91 -32.45
CA LEU A 186 -13.70 -14.24 -32.99
C LEU A 186 -15.07 -14.77 -32.55
N ILE A 187 -15.57 -14.31 -31.39
CA ILE A 187 -16.86 -14.72 -30.81
C ILE A 187 -17.94 -13.63 -31.08
N GLY A 188 -17.61 -12.60 -31.87
CA GLY A 188 -18.54 -11.52 -32.23
C GLY A 188 -18.68 -10.41 -31.19
N TYR A 189 -17.77 -10.33 -30.21
CA TYR A 189 -17.72 -9.23 -29.25
C TYR A 189 -16.58 -8.26 -29.58
N GLU A 190 -16.91 -7.00 -29.82
CA GLU A 190 -15.91 -5.94 -30.07
C GLU A 190 -15.67 -5.09 -28.82
N GLY A 191 -14.47 -4.53 -28.69
CA GLY A 191 -14.14 -3.55 -27.64
C GLY A 191 -13.92 -4.12 -26.23
N ILE A 192 -13.79 -5.44 -26.07
CA ILE A 192 -13.45 -6.02 -24.77
C ILE A 192 -11.99 -5.70 -24.43
N THR A 193 -11.78 -5.07 -23.28
CA THR A 193 -10.45 -4.76 -22.74
C THR A 193 -10.16 -5.60 -21.50
N PHE A 194 -8.88 -5.83 -21.22
CA PHE A 194 -8.38 -6.41 -19.99
C PHE A 194 -8.96 -5.69 -18.77
N ASN A 195 -8.95 -4.36 -18.77
CA ASN A 195 -9.47 -3.58 -17.65
C ASN A 195 -10.98 -3.82 -17.44
N MET A 196 -11.76 -3.95 -18.52
CA MET A 196 -13.19 -4.30 -18.43
C MET A 196 -13.40 -5.66 -17.76
N LEU A 197 -12.59 -6.67 -18.11
CA LEU A 197 -12.65 -7.98 -17.45
C LEU A 197 -12.32 -7.91 -15.96
N LEU A 198 -11.32 -7.09 -15.57
CA LEU A 198 -11.02 -6.85 -14.16
C LEU A 198 -12.19 -6.18 -13.43
N GLY A 199 -12.84 -5.21 -14.08
CA GLY A 199 -14.04 -4.57 -13.58
C GLY A 199 -15.12 -5.60 -13.24
N TYR A 200 -15.45 -6.51 -14.15
CA TYR A 200 -16.45 -7.54 -13.88
C TYR A 200 -16.01 -8.57 -12.84
N MET A 201 -14.73 -8.96 -12.83
CA MET A 201 -14.18 -9.91 -11.85
C MET A 201 -14.27 -9.38 -10.42
N PHE A 202 -13.96 -8.10 -10.21
CA PHE A 202 -13.97 -7.46 -8.89
C PHE A 202 -15.28 -6.72 -8.56
N TYR A 203 -16.25 -6.70 -9.49
CA TYR A 203 -17.55 -6.07 -9.28
C TYR A 203 -18.26 -6.55 -8.02
N PRO A 204 -18.37 -7.86 -7.72
CA PRO A 204 -19.06 -8.32 -6.51
C PRO A 204 -18.41 -7.80 -5.23
N LEU A 205 -17.08 -7.71 -5.20
CA LEU A 205 -16.34 -7.19 -4.06
C LEU A 205 -16.60 -5.68 -3.90
N ALA A 206 -16.47 -4.90 -4.97
CA ALA A 206 -16.72 -3.46 -4.95
C ALA A 206 -18.18 -3.15 -4.56
N TYR A 207 -19.13 -3.96 -5.04
CA TYR A 207 -20.55 -3.85 -4.67
C TYR A 207 -20.75 -4.04 -3.16
N VAL A 208 -20.22 -5.13 -2.59
CA VAL A 208 -20.35 -5.43 -1.15
C VAL A 208 -19.64 -4.40 -0.28
N MET A 209 -18.54 -3.80 -0.76
CA MET A 209 -17.85 -2.71 -0.07
C MET A 209 -18.67 -1.41 -0.01
N GLY A 210 -19.75 -1.29 -0.78
CA GLY A 210 -20.61 -0.10 -0.80
C GLY A 210 -19.87 1.12 -1.34
N VAL A 211 -19.18 0.97 -2.47
CA VAL A 211 -18.24 1.98 -3.00
C VAL A 211 -18.92 3.25 -3.54
N SER A 212 -20.20 3.19 -3.87
CA SER A 212 -20.98 4.33 -4.41
C SER A 212 -22.25 4.56 -3.58
N ASP A 213 -22.57 5.83 -3.37
CA ASP A 213 -23.78 6.36 -2.73
C ASP A 213 -24.69 7.08 -3.73
N ALA A 214 -24.42 6.95 -5.04
CA ALA A 214 -25.26 7.55 -6.06
C ALA A 214 -26.71 7.04 -5.97
N ASN A 215 -27.66 7.97 -5.94
CA ASN A 215 -29.10 7.68 -5.91
C ASN A 215 -29.59 7.03 -7.21
N ASP A 216 -29.01 7.45 -8.33
CA ASP A 216 -29.30 6.90 -9.64
C ASP A 216 -28.66 5.50 -9.79
N PRO A 217 -29.44 4.43 -10.02
CA PRO A 217 -28.92 3.07 -10.18
C PRO A 217 -27.91 2.91 -11.31
N GLU A 218 -28.06 3.65 -12.42
CA GLU A 218 -27.14 3.57 -13.56
C GLU A 218 -25.78 4.15 -13.17
N ARG A 219 -25.76 5.40 -12.67
CA ARG A 219 -24.54 6.02 -12.16
C ARG A 219 -23.85 5.19 -11.08
N ARG A 220 -24.63 4.61 -10.16
CA ARG A 220 -24.10 3.74 -9.11
C ARG A 220 -23.38 2.52 -9.70
N ASN A 221 -23.98 1.86 -10.68
CA ASN A 221 -23.37 0.70 -11.33
C ASN A 221 -22.10 1.07 -12.09
N GLU A 222 -22.09 2.21 -12.78
CA GLU A 222 -20.89 2.73 -13.44
C GLU A 222 -19.76 2.94 -12.44
N GLU A 223 -20.01 3.65 -11.34
CA GLU A 223 -19.01 3.91 -10.30
C GLU A 223 -18.49 2.62 -9.67
N ILE A 224 -19.37 1.64 -9.39
CA ILE A 224 -18.95 0.34 -8.85
C ILE A 224 -18.02 -0.38 -9.84
N ILE A 225 -18.35 -0.40 -11.13
CA ILE A 225 -17.48 -1.00 -12.16
C ILE A 225 -16.13 -0.26 -12.21
N ARG A 226 -16.12 1.07 -12.17
CA ARG A 226 -14.87 1.86 -12.19
C ARG A 226 -14.00 1.56 -10.98
N VAL A 227 -14.56 1.52 -9.77
CA VAL A 227 -13.79 1.17 -8.57
C VAL A 227 -13.32 -0.29 -8.61
N ALA A 228 -14.14 -1.21 -9.12
CA ALA A 228 -13.73 -2.60 -9.33
C ALA A 228 -12.55 -2.73 -10.33
N GLN A 229 -12.55 -1.94 -11.40
CA GLN A 229 -11.43 -1.84 -12.35
C GLN A 229 -10.13 -1.43 -11.65
N LEU A 230 -10.21 -0.42 -10.76
CA LEU A 230 -9.06 0.06 -9.98
C LEU A 230 -8.56 -1.02 -9.01
N ILE A 231 -9.46 -1.69 -8.27
CA ILE A 231 -9.10 -2.78 -7.35
C ILE A 231 -8.42 -3.93 -8.10
N GLY A 232 -8.97 -4.34 -9.25
CA GLY A 232 -8.40 -5.40 -10.07
C GLY A 232 -7.05 -5.01 -10.66
N THR A 233 -6.94 -3.79 -11.19
CA THR A 233 -5.70 -3.22 -11.73
C THR A 233 -4.62 -3.20 -10.65
N LYS A 234 -4.96 -2.72 -9.45
CA LYS A 234 -4.04 -2.75 -8.30
C LYS A 234 -3.62 -4.17 -7.96
N THR A 235 -4.56 -5.13 -7.93
CA THR A 235 -4.28 -6.50 -7.46
C THR A 235 -3.39 -7.28 -8.44
N LEU A 236 -3.64 -7.18 -9.74
CA LEU A 236 -2.89 -7.95 -10.74
C LEU A 236 -1.66 -7.23 -11.27
N LEU A 237 -1.70 -5.89 -11.34
CA LEU A 237 -0.60 -5.09 -11.88
C LEU A 237 0.14 -4.40 -10.73
N ASN A 238 -0.31 -3.21 -10.34
CA ASN A 238 0.20 -2.44 -9.22
C ASN A 238 -0.71 -1.24 -8.91
N GLU A 239 -0.53 -0.68 -7.73
CA GLU A 239 -1.24 0.49 -7.23
C GLU A 239 -0.95 1.77 -8.02
N PHE A 240 0.25 1.94 -8.59
CA PHE A 240 0.58 3.14 -9.37
C PHE A 240 -0.31 3.29 -10.60
N ILE A 241 -0.50 2.21 -11.36
CA ILE A 241 -1.35 2.20 -12.56
C ILE A 241 -2.80 2.42 -12.15
N ALA A 242 -3.23 1.84 -11.03
CA ALA A 242 -4.57 2.10 -10.50
C ALA A 242 -4.76 3.60 -10.18
N TYR A 243 -3.83 4.23 -9.46
CA TYR A 243 -3.94 5.67 -9.18
C TYR A 243 -3.87 6.53 -10.45
N GLN A 244 -3.07 6.15 -11.46
CA GLN A 244 -3.03 6.85 -12.74
C GLN A 244 -4.38 6.74 -13.47
N GLN A 245 -4.97 5.55 -13.55
CA GLN A 245 -6.30 5.36 -14.14
C GLN A 245 -7.37 6.12 -13.36
N MET A 246 -7.30 6.13 -12.03
CA MET A 246 -8.19 6.93 -11.18
C MET A 246 -8.08 8.43 -11.52
N SER A 247 -6.87 8.94 -11.73
CA SER A 247 -6.63 10.33 -12.16
C SER A 247 -7.34 10.67 -13.47
N GLU A 248 -7.35 9.74 -14.43
CA GLU A 248 -8.06 9.90 -15.70
C GLU A 248 -9.58 9.85 -15.52
N MET A 249 -10.08 8.94 -14.67
CA MET A 249 -11.50 8.84 -14.33
C MET A 249 -12.02 10.09 -13.62
N LEU A 250 -11.22 10.69 -12.71
CA LEU A 250 -11.54 11.94 -12.03
C LEU A 250 -11.63 13.11 -13.03
N ARG A 251 -10.67 13.23 -13.95
CA ARG A 251 -10.70 14.25 -15.01
C ARG A 251 -11.94 14.15 -15.92
N ARG A 252 -12.52 12.97 -16.03
CA ARG A 252 -13.74 12.68 -16.81
C ARG A 252 -15.02 12.69 -15.98
N ASN A 253 -14.96 13.08 -14.70
CA ASN A 253 -16.09 13.05 -13.75
C ASN A 253 -16.77 11.67 -13.64
N GLN A 254 -16.00 10.58 -13.74
CA GLN A 254 -16.50 9.21 -13.69
C GLN A 254 -16.61 8.63 -12.27
N LEU A 255 -16.11 9.35 -11.26
CA LEU A 255 -16.17 8.96 -9.85
C LEU A 255 -16.76 10.11 -9.02
N GLY A 256 -17.82 9.84 -8.27
CA GLY A 256 -18.29 10.73 -7.20
C GLY A 256 -17.34 10.73 -6.00
N GLY A 257 -17.59 11.65 -5.04
CA GLY A 257 -16.72 11.84 -3.88
C GLY A 257 -16.52 10.58 -3.04
N ARG A 258 -17.60 9.81 -2.80
CA ARG A 258 -17.51 8.51 -2.13
C ARG A 258 -16.69 7.50 -2.92
N ALA A 259 -16.97 7.35 -4.21
CA ALA A 259 -16.27 6.38 -5.07
C ALA A 259 -14.77 6.69 -5.14
N GLN A 260 -14.39 7.97 -5.22
CA GLN A 260 -12.99 8.41 -5.15
C GLN A 260 -12.36 8.04 -3.80
N MET A 261 -13.02 8.36 -2.67
CA MET A 261 -12.50 8.01 -1.34
C MET A 261 -12.29 6.50 -1.21
N MET A 262 -13.31 5.71 -1.56
CA MET A 262 -13.27 4.25 -1.48
C MET A 262 -12.17 3.67 -2.35
N ALA A 263 -11.97 4.20 -3.57
CA ALA A 263 -10.87 3.83 -4.44
C ALA A 263 -9.50 4.17 -3.83
N VAL A 264 -9.35 5.36 -3.24
CA VAL A 264 -8.10 5.77 -2.57
C VAL A 264 -7.75 4.80 -1.44
N PHE A 265 -8.69 4.47 -0.56
CA PHE A 265 -8.42 3.52 0.54
C PHE A 265 -8.15 2.10 0.03
N ALA A 266 -8.97 1.59 -0.90
CA ALA A 266 -8.84 0.22 -1.41
C ALA A 266 -7.55 0.00 -2.20
N CYS A 267 -7.02 1.04 -2.85
CA CYS A 267 -5.76 0.99 -3.60
C CYS A 267 -4.53 1.37 -2.76
N CYS A 268 -4.71 1.84 -1.52
CA CYS A 268 -3.61 2.26 -0.64
C CYS A 268 -2.90 1.04 -0.02
N GLY A 269 -2.12 0.32 -0.83
CA GLY A 269 -1.27 -0.78 -0.37
C GLY A 269 -0.58 -1.53 -1.50
N TYR A 270 0.59 -2.10 -1.23
CA TYR A 270 1.40 -2.90 -2.17
C TYR A 270 0.89 -4.33 -2.42
N SER A 271 -0.36 -4.64 -2.11
CA SER A 271 -0.92 -6.00 -2.20
C SER A 271 -1.28 -6.32 -3.65
N ASN A 272 -0.24 -6.56 -4.44
CA ASN A 272 -0.30 -6.88 -5.86
C ASN A 272 0.64 -8.06 -6.21
N ALA A 273 0.33 -8.78 -7.29
CA ALA A 273 1.05 -10.00 -7.66
C ALA A 273 2.57 -9.79 -7.83
N SER A 274 2.99 -8.63 -8.34
CA SER A 274 4.40 -8.31 -8.57
C SER A 274 5.20 -8.17 -7.26
N GLN A 275 4.55 -7.74 -6.18
CA GLN A 275 5.19 -7.51 -4.90
C GLN A 275 5.51 -8.80 -4.13
N ILE A 276 4.95 -9.95 -4.53
CA ILE A 276 5.31 -11.26 -3.96
C ILE A 276 6.81 -11.53 -4.14
N GLY A 277 7.31 -11.35 -5.37
CA GLY A 277 8.73 -11.56 -5.68
C GLY A 277 9.63 -10.59 -4.93
N SER A 278 9.24 -9.32 -4.89
CA SER A 278 9.97 -8.25 -4.19
C SER A 278 10.08 -8.54 -2.69
N GLN A 279 8.95 -8.78 -2.01
CA GLN A 279 8.96 -9.13 -0.59
C GLN A 279 9.79 -10.38 -0.30
N LEU A 280 9.61 -11.45 -1.10
CA LEU A 280 10.40 -12.67 -0.90
C LEU A 280 11.89 -12.42 -1.05
N GLY A 281 12.30 -11.61 -2.03
CA GLY A 281 13.70 -11.21 -2.22
C GLY A 281 14.26 -10.47 -1.01
N ILE A 282 13.55 -9.41 -0.57
CA ILE A 282 13.92 -8.56 0.55
C ILE A 282 14.05 -9.37 1.84
N PHE A 283 12.99 -10.07 2.25
CA PHE A 283 12.97 -10.80 3.52
C PHE A 283 13.92 -12.00 3.52
N SER A 284 14.07 -12.70 2.39
CA SER A 284 15.04 -13.80 2.28
C SER A 284 16.48 -13.33 2.32
N ALA A 285 16.79 -12.13 1.82
CA ALA A 285 18.13 -11.54 1.96
C ALA A 285 18.41 -11.15 3.43
N MET A 286 17.41 -10.66 4.16
CA MET A 286 17.55 -10.27 5.57
C MET A 286 17.67 -11.47 6.53
N ALA A 287 16.91 -12.54 6.28
CA ALA A 287 16.93 -13.76 7.07
C ALA A 287 16.93 -15.03 6.19
N PRO A 288 18.09 -15.40 5.58
CA PRO A 288 18.19 -16.53 4.66
C PRO A 288 17.71 -17.86 5.23
N SER A 289 17.93 -18.09 6.54
CA SER A 289 17.49 -19.29 7.25
C SER A 289 15.97 -19.45 7.31
N ARG A 290 15.19 -18.38 7.09
CA ARG A 290 13.72 -18.37 7.16
C ARG A 290 13.04 -18.30 5.80
N ARG A 291 13.80 -18.37 4.69
CA ARG A 291 13.29 -18.31 3.30
C ARG A 291 12.10 -19.22 3.02
N ARG A 292 12.11 -20.45 3.54
CA ARG A 292 10.99 -21.41 3.37
C ARG A 292 9.69 -20.90 4.01
N SER A 293 9.79 -20.31 5.19
CA SER A 293 8.67 -19.70 5.92
C SER A 293 8.06 -18.55 5.13
N PHE A 294 8.91 -17.62 4.64
CA PHE A 294 8.47 -16.50 3.82
C PHE A 294 7.75 -16.97 2.55
N ALA A 295 8.35 -17.90 1.81
CA ALA A 295 7.78 -18.46 0.59
C ALA A 295 6.40 -19.10 0.82
N ARG A 296 6.27 -19.85 1.92
CA ARG A 296 5.00 -20.52 2.28
C ARG A 296 3.88 -19.53 2.62
N LEU A 297 4.22 -18.40 3.24
CA LEU A 297 3.23 -17.43 3.72
C LEU A 297 2.91 -16.32 2.70
N ALA A 298 3.79 -16.05 1.74
CA ALA A 298 3.72 -14.87 0.88
C ALA A 298 2.36 -14.66 0.17
N VAL A 299 1.80 -15.67 -0.50
CA VAL A 299 0.49 -15.54 -1.18
C VAL A 299 -0.61 -15.27 -0.17
N ARG A 300 -0.56 -15.94 0.99
CA ARG A 300 -1.54 -15.75 2.05
C ARG A 300 -1.46 -14.35 2.64
N SER A 301 -0.25 -13.84 2.86
CA SER A 301 0.02 -12.48 3.34
C SER A 301 -0.41 -11.41 2.35
N LEU A 302 -0.29 -11.67 1.04
CA LEU A 302 -0.83 -10.78 0.00
C LEU A 302 -2.35 -10.67 0.08
N VAL A 303 -3.05 -11.81 0.19
CA VAL A 303 -4.51 -11.82 0.36
C VAL A 303 -4.92 -11.10 1.64
N ALA A 304 -4.22 -11.37 2.75
CA ALA A 304 -4.42 -10.67 4.01
C ALA A 304 -4.22 -9.15 3.87
N GLY A 305 -3.21 -8.73 3.12
CA GLY A 305 -2.93 -7.33 2.86
C GLY A 305 -4.04 -6.64 2.07
N SER A 306 -4.54 -7.29 1.01
CA SER A 306 -5.70 -6.80 0.26
C SER A 306 -6.93 -6.68 1.14
N ILE A 307 -7.23 -7.69 1.97
CA ILE A 307 -8.36 -7.65 2.90
C ILE A 307 -8.21 -6.48 3.88
N ALA A 308 -7.01 -6.23 4.41
CA ALA A 308 -6.76 -5.09 5.29
C ALA A 308 -7.06 -3.74 4.58
N CYS A 309 -6.60 -3.54 3.33
CA CYS A 309 -6.93 -2.35 2.54
C CYS A 309 -8.45 -2.21 2.29
N PHE A 310 -9.14 -3.31 2.02
CA PHE A 310 -10.60 -3.27 1.82
C PHE A 310 -11.36 -3.00 3.11
N MET A 311 -10.88 -3.54 4.24
CA MET A 311 -11.44 -3.25 5.56
C MET A 311 -11.30 -1.77 5.91
N THR A 312 -10.14 -1.15 5.70
CA THR A 312 -9.97 0.29 5.96
C THR A 312 -10.88 1.13 5.06
N ALA A 313 -11.04 0.75 3.79
CA ALA A 313 -11.99 1.40 2.88
C ALA A 313 -13.44 1.32 3.39
N VAL A 314 -13.90 0.13 3.78
CA VAL A 314 -15.26 -0.06 4.31
C VAL A 314 -15.47 0.73 5.61
N VAL A 315 -14.47 0.75 6.51
CA VAL A 315 -14.55 1.55 7.73
C VAL A 315 -14.68 3.03 7.39
N ALA A 316 -13.83 3.58 6.52
CA ALA A 316 -13.91 4.97 6.08
C ALA A 316 -15.27 5.29 5.43
N GLY A 317 -15.74 4.43 4.52
CA GLY A 317 -17.03 4.56 3.86
C GLY A 317 -18.21 4.61 4.84
N ASN A 318 -18.17 3.89 5.95
CA ASN A 318 -19.24 3.95 6.95
C ASN A 318 -19.25 5.29 7.72
N TYR A 319 -18.08 5.83 8.04
CA TYR A 319 -17.98 7.10 8.77
C TYR A 319 -18.26 8.34 7.90
N SER A 320 -18.01 8.25 6.60
CA SER A 320 -18.20 9.37 5.67
C SER A 320 -19.63 9.54 5.14
N LEU A 321 -20.59 8.69 5.53
CA LEU A 321 -22.01 8.89 5.19
C LEU A 321 -22.59 10.20 5.78
N ASN A 322 -21.92 10.81 6.76
CA ASN A 322 -22.42 11.96 7.53
C ASN A 322 -21.59 13.26 7.36
N SER A 323 -20.61 13.31 6.45
CA SER A 323 -19.75 14.48 6.26
C SER A 323 -19.60 14.81 4.77
N PRO A 324 -19.62 16.10 4.37
CA PRO A 324 -19.30 16.46 2.99
C PRO A 324 -17.90 15.93 2.64
N TYR A 325 -17.81 15.22 1.53
CA TYR A 325 -16.54 14.77 0.96
C TYR A 325 -15.69 16.01 0.72
N THR A 326 -14.49 16.04 1.28
CA THR A 326 -13.55 17.14 1.08
C THR A 326 -13.22 17.22 -0.40
N GLU A 327 -13.84 18.17 -1.11
CA GLU A 327 -13.38 18.56 -2.44
C GLU A 327 -11.92 18.94 -2.32
N VAL A 328 -11.09 18.36 -3.19
CA VAL A 328 -9.65 18.65 -3.26
C VAL A 328 -9.49 20.02 -3.93
N GLU A 329 -10.03 21.08 -3.32
CA GLU A 329 -9.70 22.43 -3.70
C GLU A 329 -8.42 22.85 -2.94
N ASN A 330 -7.37 23.14 -3.71
CA ASN A 330 -6.18 23.91 -3.33
C ASN A 330 -4.98 23.22 -2.64
N PHE A 331 -4.75 21.90 -2.79
CA PHE A 331 -3.41 21.34 -2.50
C PHE A 331 -2.46 21.31 -3.70
N THR A 332 -3.00 21.45 -4.91
CA THR A 332 -2.24 21.39 -6.17
C THR A 332 -1.33 22.61 -6.38
N VAL A 333 -1.63 23.75 -5.74
CA VAL A 333 -0.88 25.01 -5.92
C VAL A 333 0.47 25.01 -5.21
N PHE A 334 0.66 24.21 -4.16
CA PHE A 334 1.90 24.26 -3.36
C PHE A 334 3.04 23.38 -3.90
N PHE A 335 2.74 22.40 -4.78
CA PHE A 335 3.73 21.42 -5.26
C PHE A 335 3.95 21.41 -6.78
N LEU A 336 3.21 22.22 -7.55
CA LEU A 336 3.47 22.46 -8.97
C LEU A 336 4.29 23.75 -9.18
N LEU A 337 5.44 23.87 -8.52
CA LEU A 337 6.48 24.76 -9.04
C LEU A 337 7.16 24.03 -10.22
N PRO A 338 7.25 24.65 -11.41
CA PRO A 338 7.96 24.06 -12.53
C PRO A 338 9.46 24.10 -12.20
N ILE A 339 10.05 22.92 -11.97
CA ILE A 339 11.50 22.72 -12.06
C ILE A 339 11.74 21.52 -12.96
#